data_AF-A0A838H0J4-F1
#
_entry.id   AF-A0A838H0J4-F1
#
_cell.length_a   1.000
_cell.length_b   1.000
_cell.length_c   1.000
_cell.angle_alpha   90.00
_cell.angle_beta   90.00
_cell.angle_gamma   90.00
#
_symmetry.space_group_name_H-M   'P 1'
#
loop_
_entity.id
_entity.type
_entity.pdbx_description
1 polymer ?
#
loop_
_entity_poly.entity_id
_entity_poly.type
_entity_poly.pdbx_seq_one_letter_code
_entity_poly.pdbx_strand_id
1 'polypeptide(L)' 'MAHTGLDLKLQRTAARVQQNELAARMGRSRATVNRYEGLAVVPDGVAYAYLRALGISRDSRDSVDPAPGEAVA' A
#
# COMPACT_ATOMS: atom_id res chain seq x y z
N MET A 1 0.85 -9.16 11.27
CA MET A 1 -0.11 -8.04 11.35
C MET A 1 -0.93 -8.13 10.08
N ALA A 2 -2.25 -8.29 10.19
CA ALA A 2 -3.10 -8.47 9.01
C ALA A 2 -3.17 -7.15 8.22
N HIS A 3 -3.11 -7.24 6.89
CA HIS A 3 -3.30 -6.10 6.00
C HIS A 3 -4.72 -6.11 5.44
N THR A 4 -5.38 -4.96 5.42
CA THR A 4 -6.64 -4.79 4.67
C THR A 4 -6.36 -4.31 3.25
N GLY A 5 -7.33 -4.46 2.35
CA GLY A 5 -7.24 -3.90 1.00
C GLY A 5 -7.19 -2.37 1.01
N LEU A 6 -7.84 -1.74 1.99
CA LEU A 6 -7.82 -0.30 2.19
C LEU A 6 -6.41 0.19 2.53
N ASP A 7 -5.69 -0.50 3.42
CA ASP A 7 -4.31 -0.15 3.79
C ASP A 7 -3.39 -0.17 2.55
N LEU A 8 -3.50 -1.22 1.73
CA LEU A 8 -2.72 -1.34 0.50
C LEU A 8 -3.03 -0.23 -0.50
N LYS A 9 -4.31 0.14 -0.64
CA LYS A 9 -4.75 1.25 -1.50
C LYS A 9 -4.17 2.58 -1.03
N LEU A 10 -4.18 2.85 0.27
CA LEU A 10 -3.61 4.06 0.85
C LEU A 10 -2.12 4.14 0.57
N GLN A 11 -1.38 3.05 0.78
CA GLN A 11 0.06 3.00 0.52
C GLN A 11 0.41 3.17 -0.96
N ARG A 12 -0.36 2.55 -1.87
CA ARG A 12 -0.19 2.79 -3.32
C ARG A 12 -0.42 4.24 -3.69
N THR A 13 -1.47 4.84 -3.12
CA THR A 13 -1.83 6.25 -3.38
C THR A 13 -0.77 7.19 -2.84
N ALA A 14 -0.23 6.94 -1.65
CA ALA A 14 0.89 7.68 -1.08
C ALA A 14 2.16 7.58 -1.95
N ALA A 15 2.42 6.40 -2.52
CA ALA A 15 3.49 6.18 -3.49
C ALA A 15 3.21 6.78 -4.89
N ARG A 16 2.03 7.38 -5.11
CA ARG A 16 1.58 7.96 -6.40
C ARG A 16 1.61 6.96 -7.57
N VAL A 17 1.44 5.67 -7.31
CA VAL A 17 1.43 4.63 -8.33
C VAL A 17 0.01 4.32 -8.78
N GLN A 18 -0.24 4.26 -10.08
CA GLN A 18 -1.55 3.86 -10.61
C GLN A 18 -1.77 2.35 -10.53
N GLN A 19 -3.03 1.90 -10.45
CA GLN A 19 -3.34 0.46 -10.44
C GLN A 19 -2.80 -0.28 -11.67
N ASN A 20 -2.85 0.33 -12.86
CA ASN A 20 -2.33 -0.26 -14.10
C ASN A 20 -0.81 -0.47 -14.02
N GLU A 21 -0.10 0.51 -13.48
CA GLU A 21 1.35 0.46 -13.33
C GLU A 21 1.75 -0.59 -12.29
N LEU A 22 1.07 -0.62 -11.14
CA LEU A 22 1.30 -1.66 -10.14
C LEU A 22 1.00 -3.06 -10.69
N ALA A 23 -0.09 -3.20 -11.44
CA ALA A 23 -0.45 -4.45 -12.08
C ALA A 23 0.66 -4.93 -13.03
N ALA A 24 1.23 -4.03 -13.84
CA ALA A 24 2.35 -4.33 -14.71
C ALA A 24 3.59 -4.80 -13.92
N ARG A 25 3.94 -4.10 -12.83
CA ARG A 25 5.06 -4.48 -11.94
C ARG A 25 4.87 -5.84 -11.27
N MET A 26 3.62 -6.22 -10.98
CA MET A 26 3.28 -7.51 -10.37
C MET A 26 3.08 -8.64 -11.40
N GLY A 27 3.08 -8.35 -12.70
CA GLY A 27 2.69 -9.31 -13.73
C GLY A 27 1.24 -9.77 -13.59
N ARG A 28 0.32 -8.87 -13.21
CA ARG A 28 -1.10 -9.14 -12.96
C ARG A 28 -1.99 -8.20 -13.77
N SER A 29 -3.30 -8.45 -13.74
CA SER A 29 -4.28 -7.53 -14.33
C SER A 29 -4.66 -6.41 -13.36
N ARG A 30 -5.09 -5.27 -13.89
CA ARG A 30 -5.67 -4.18 -13.09
C ARG A 30 -6.86 -4.67 -12.25
N ALA A 31 -7.70 -5.56 -12.79
CA ALA A 31 -8.84 -6.12 -12.08
C ALA A 31 -8.41 -6.92 -10.83
N THR A 32 -7.29 -7.64 -10.93
CA THR A 32 -6.69 -8.35 -9.79
C THR A 32 -6.23 -7.37 -8.70
N VAL A 33 -5.58 -6.26 -9.06
CA VAL A 33 -5.17 -5.22 -8.10
C VAL A 33 -6.39 -4.58 -7.44
N ASN A 34 -7.42 -4.24 -8.22
CA ASN A 34 -8.67 -3.69 -7.68
C ASN A 34 -9.34 -4.67 -6.70
N ARG A 35 -9.37 -5.97 -7.02
CA ARG A 35 -9.88 -7.00 -6.12
C ARG A 35 -9.12 -7.02 -4.80
N TYR A 36 -7.78 -6.97 -4.83
CA TYR A 36 -6.97 -6.95 -3.60
C TYR A 36 -7.29 -5.74 -2.73
N GLU A 37 -7.45 -4.56 -3.33
CA GLU A 37 -7.81 -3.33 -2.61
C GLU A 37 -9.23 -3.35 -2.01
N GLY A 38 -10.11 -4.25 -2.49
CA GLY A 38 -11.47 -4.43 -1.97
C GLY A 38 -11.60 -5.50 -0.87
N LEU A 39 -10.53 -6.22 -0.51
CA LEU A 39 -10.61 -7.26 0.51
C LEU A 39 -10.62 -6.68 1.92
N ALA A 40 -11.50 -7.20 2.78
CA ALA A 40 -11.49 -6.89 4.21
C ALA A 40 -10.20 -7.36 4.89
N VAL A 41 -9.70 -8.54 4.50
CA VAL A 41 -8.41 -9.08 4.92
C VAL A 41 -7.67 -9.62 3.70
N VAL A 42 -6.45 -9.16 3.47
CA VAL A 42 -5.60 -9.58 2.36
C VAL A 42 -4.65 -10.69 2.86
N PRO A 43 -4.52 -11.82 2.13
CA PRO A 43 -3.55 -12.85 2.48
C PRO A 43 -2.12 -12.30 2.51
N ASP A 44 -1.32 -12.69 3.50
CA ASP A 44 0.02 -12.13 3.75
C ASP A 44 0.94 -12.21 2.52
N GLY A 45 0.90 -13.32 1.77
CA GLY A 45 1.71 -13.46 0.55
C GLY A 45 1.32 -12.46 -0.55
N VAL A 46 0.04 -12.11 -0.66
CA VAL A 46 -0.45 -11.10 -1.60
C VAL A 46 -0.05 -9.71 -1.13
N ALA A 47 -0.23 -9.41 0.16
CA ALA A 47 0.19 -8.14 0.73
C ALA A 47 1.70 -7.93 0.55
N TYR A 48 2.52 -8.93 0.85
CA TYR A 48 3.98 -8.86 0.66
C TYR A 48 4.37 -8.58 -0.80
N ALA A 49 3.79 -9.32 -1.76
CA ALA A 49 4.06 -9.10 -3.17
C ALA A 49 3.64 -7.70 -3.64
N TYR A 50 2.51 -7.20 -3.12
CA TYR A 50 1.98 -5.87 -3.41
C TYR A 50 2.94 -4.76 -2.91
N LEU A 51 3.35 -4.83 -1.64
CA LEU A 51 4.26 -3.85 -1.03
C LEU A 51 5.64 -3.85 -1.67
N ARG A 52 6.16 -5.05 -1.99
CA ARG A 52 7.41 -5.19 -2.73
C ARG A 52 7.32 -4.54 -4.11
N ALA A 53 6.20 -4.68 -4.83
CA ALA A 53 6.00 -4.05 -6.13
C ALA A 53 5.85 -2.52 -6.05
N LEU A 54 5.46 -1.98 -4.89
CA LEU A 54 5.52 -0.54 -4.61
C LEU A 54 6.94 -0.04 -4.27
N GLY A 55 7.92 -0.93 -4.09
CA GLY A 55 9.25 -0.56 -3.62
C GLY A 55 9.30 -0.22 -2.13
N ILE A 56 8.23 -0.50 -1.39
CA ILE A 56 8.19 -0.30 0.07
C ILE A 56 8.92 -1.47 0.71
N SER A 57 10.18 -1.24 1.07
CA SER A 57 10.91 -2.12 1.97
C SER A 57 10.41 -1.86 3.39
N ARG A 58 10.37 -2.90 4.23
CA ARG A 58 9.71 -2.92 5.55
C ARG A 58 10.26 -1.92 6.59
N ASP A 59 11.23 -1.08 6.21
CA ASP A 59 11.89 -0.04 7.01
C ASP A 59 11.18 1.32 7.06
N SER A 60 10.22 1.60 6.18
CA SER A 60 9.56 2.92 6.15
C SER A 60 8.42 3.10 7.17
N ARG A 61 8.55 2.57 8.40
CA ARG A 61 7.55 2.81 9.46
C ARG A 61 7.73 4.14 10.20
N ASP A 62 8.76 4.93 9.90
CA ASP A 62 9.12 6.12 10.67
C ASP A 62 8.90 7.48 9.99
N SER A 63 8.15 7.54 8.89
CA SER A 63 7.80 8.85 8.30
C SER A 63 6.29 9.02 8.20
N VAL A 64 5.62 9.01 9.35
CA VAL A 64 4.44 9.85 9.54
C VAL A 64 4.98 11.17 10.07
N ASP A 65 5.09 12.18 9.19
CA ASP A 65 5.32 13.55 9.62
C ASP A 65 4.27 13.89 10.70
N PRO A 66 4.66 14.26 11.94
CA PRO A 66 3.71 14.89 12.83
C PRO A 66 3.28 16.21 12.18
N ALA A 67 1.97 16.38 11.99
CA ALA A 67 1.39 17.60 11.46
C ALA A 67 1.98 18.82 12.20
N PRO A 68 2.38 19.91 11.50
CA PRO A 68 2.88 21.10 12.17
C PRO A 68 1.67 21.79 12.82
N GLY A 69 1.49 21.61 14.13
CA GLY A 69 0.23 22.07 14.74
C GLY A 69 0.11 22.15 16.26
N GLU A 70 1.00 21.62 17.08
CA GLU A 70 0.89 21.80 18.54
C GLU A 70 2.25 22.10 19.18
N ALA A 71 2.64 23.37 19.10
CA ALA A 71 3.46 23.99 20.13
C ALA A 71 2.52 24.88 20.96
N VAL A 72 1.98 24.30 22.04
CA VAL A 72 1.42 25.03 23.17
C VAL A 72 2.20 24.65 24.41
N ALA A 73 3.16 25.50 24.78
CA ALA A 73 3.62 25.76 26.14
C ALA A 73 4.34 27.12 26.14
#